data_AF-A0A7V6GAJ8-F1
#
_entry.id   AF-A0A7V6GAJ8-F1
#
_cell.length_a   1.000
_cell.length_b   1.000
_cell.length_c   1.000
_cell.angle_alpha   90.00
_cell.angle_beta   90.00
_cell.angle_gamma   90.00
#
_symmetry.space_group_name_H-M   'P 1'
#
loop_
_entity.id
_entity.type
_entity.pdbx_description
1 polymer ?
#
loop_
_entity_poly.entity_id
_entity_poly.type
_entity_poly.pdbx_seq_one_letter_code
_entity_poly.pdbx_strand_id
1 'polypeptide(L)'
;KKINKEGKIVGLDGAEFKKIREKWPDTVILAEGDGAKGKPFKAPREYEPVIPIETTLVIPVLGVDALGQPLDEVHFHRVEEICLLTGLRRGDYLRPEDVAKILLHKKGYQKGVPAFARWIPLINKVDTLHQRGQAIELAEILKKSGVAKVLLGSMGIENSPVEVL
;
A
#
# COMPACT_ATOMS: atom_id res chain seq x y z
N LYS A 1 10.35 13.14 -23.53
CA LYS A 1 9.32 12.89 -22.49
C LYS A 1 8.52 14.17 -22.26
N LYS A 2 7.22 14.09 -21.99
CA LYS A 2 6.38 15.25 -21.69
C LYS A 2 6.52 15.65 -20.22
N ILE A 3 6.48 16.94 -19.93
CA ILE A 3 6.43 17.50 -18.58
C ILE A 3 5.01 18.04 -18.36
N ASN A 4 4.39 17.71 -17.23
CA ASN A 4 3.04 18.18 -16.90
C ASN A 4 3.07 19.65 -16.39
N LYS A 5 1.90 20.24 -16.12
CA LYS A 5 1.78 21.62 -15.62
C LYS A 5 2.46 21.85 -14.25
N GLU A 6 2.79 20.79 -13.52
CA GLU A 6 3.47 20.83 -12.22
C GLU A 6 4.99 20.66 -12.35
N GLY A 7 5.55 20.64 -13.57
CA GLY A 7 6.98 20.43 -13.80
C GLY A 7 7.44 18.97 -13.63
N LYS A 8 6.51 18.01 -13.50
CA LYS A 8 6.84 16.59 -13.35
C LYS A 8 6.88 15.89 -14.70
N ILE A 9 7.83 14.97 -14.85
CA ILE A 9 7.87 14.05 -15.99
C ILE A 9 6.61 13.20 -15.96
N VAL A 10 5.87 13.17 -17.07
CA VAL A 10 4.70 12.30 -17.21
C VAL A 10 5.15 10.84 -17.17
N GLY A 11 4.46 10.04 -16.35
CA GLY A 11 4.70 8.61 -16.21
C GLY A 11 4.52 7.85 -17.52
N LEU A 12 5.02 6.62 -17.54
CA LEU A 12 4.86 5.72 -18.68
C LEU A 12 3.43 5.22 -18.73
N ASP A 13 2.85 5.13 -19.93
CA ASP A 13 1.60 4.41 -20.11
C ASP A 13 1.83 2.88 -20.12
N GLY A 14 0.74 2.10 -20.10
CA GLY A 14 0.83 0.64 -20.09
C GLY A 14 1.53 0.06 -21.32
N ALA A 15 1.38 0.68 -22.49
CA ALA A 15 2.02 0.20 -23.72
C ALA A 15 3.53 0.49 -23.72
N GLU A 16 3.95 1.64 -23.20
CA GLU A 16 5.35 1.96 -22.96
C GLU A 16 5.97 1.03 -21.92
N PHE A 17 5.26 0.75 -20.82
CA PHE A 17 5.71 -0.21 -19.79
C PHE A 17 5.90 -1.61 -20.38
N LYS A 18 4.94 -2.08 -21.18
CA LYS A 18 5.03 -3.37 -21.88
C LYS A 18 6.27 -3.47 -22.76
N LYS A 19 6.56 -2.45 -23.57
CA LYS A 19 7.76 -2.42 -24.43
C LYS A 19 9.06 -2.51 -23.63
N ILE A 20 9.13 -1.84 -22.48
CA ILE A 20 10.27 -1.91 -21.56
C ILE A 20 10.42 -3.33 -21.01
N ARG A 21 9.31 -3.94 -20.55
CA ARG A 21 9.30 -5.30 -20.02
C ARG A 21 9.74 -6.33 -21.07
N GLU A 22 9.25 -6.22 -22.31
CA GLU A 22 9.59 -7.11 -23.42
C GLU A 22 11.05 -6.97 -23.85
N LYS A 23 11.58 -5.75 -23.82
CA LYS A 23 12.99 -5.49 -24.19
C LYS A 23 13.98 -6.00 -23.15
N TRP A 24 13.58 -6.04 -21.87
CA TRP A 24 14.42 -6.47 -20.75
C TRP A 24 13.70 -7.53 -19.90
N PRO A 25 13.52 -8.75 -20.43
CA PRO A 25 12.72 -9.81 -19.79
C PRO A 25 13.32 -10.30 -18.45
N ASP A 26 14.62 -10.14 -18.25
CA ASP A 26 15.33 -10.60 -17.05
C ASP A 26 15.61 -9.49 -16.03
N THR A 27 15.13 -8.26 -16.29
CA THR A 27 15.34 -7.12 -15.39
C THR A 27 14.17 -6.94 -14.43
N VAL A 28 14.49 -6.70 -13.15
CA VAL A 28 13.50 -6.26 -12.16
C VAL A 28 13.18 -4.79 -12.40
N ILE A 29 11.90 -4.51 -12.64
CA ILE A 29 11.39 -3.14 -12.76
C ILE A 29 10.63 -2.82 -11.49
N LEU A 30 11.13 -1.86 -10.72
CA LEU A 30 10.42 -1.31 -9.57
C LEU A 30 9.60 -0.10 -10.02
N ALA A 31 8.28 -0.18 -9.85
CA ALA A 31 7.36 0.90 -10.13
C ALA A 31 6.66 1.31 -8.85
N GLU A 32 6.79 2.58 -8.47
CA GLU A 32 5.95 3.18 -7.42
C GLU A 32 4.58 3.49 -8.02
N GLY A 33 3.52 2.91 -7.47
CA GLY A 33 2.15 3.10 -7.95
C GLY A 33 1.61 4.48 -7.57
N ASP A 34 1.33 4.66 -6.28
CA ASP A 34 0.65 5.84 -5.75
C ASP A 34 1.24 6.30 -4.40
N GLY A 35 1.64 7.57 -4.33
CA GLY A 35 2.20 8.15 -3.11
C GLY A 35 1.14 8.54 -2.07
N ALA A 36 1.49 8.41 -0.79
CA ALA A 36 0.66 8.87 0.33
C ALA A 36 0.99 10.29 0.84
N LYS A 37 1.82 11.05 0.10
CA LYS A 37 2.35 12.36 0.52
C LYS A 37 3.03 12.33 1.91
N GLY A 38 3.75 11.25 2.19
CA GLY A 38 4.43 11.04 3.47
C GLY A 38 3.50 10.64 4.63
N LYS A 39 2.18 10.54 4.41
CA LYS A 39 1.26 10.01 5.42
C LYS A 39 1.42 8.49 5.55
N PRO A 40 1.26 7.93 6.76
CA PRO A 40 1.48 6.51 7.02
C PRO A 40 0.49 5.59 6.30
N PHE A 41 -0.70 6.09 5.97
CA PHE A 41 -1.73 5.30 5.31
C PHE A 41 -2.71 6.17 4.53
N LYS A 42 -3.34 5.58 3.50
CA LYS A 42 -4.43 6.20 2.75
C LYS A 42 -5.39 5.15 2.18
N ALA A 43 -6.60 5.57 1.84
CA ALA A 43 -7.43 4.80 0.92
C ALA A 43 -7.16 5.20 -0.55
N PRO A 44 -7.15 4.25 -1.50
CA PRO A 44 -7.05 4.56 -2.93
C PRO A 44 -8.27 5.32 -3.45
N ARG A 45 -8.04 6.28 -4.36
CA ARG A 45 -9.09 6.97 -5.15
C ARG A 45 -9.62 6.08 -6.24
N GLU A 46 -10.73 6.43 -6.89
CA GLU A 46 -11.30 5.67 -8.01
C GLU A 46 -10.27 5.26 -9.09
N TYR A 47 -9.39 6.18 -9.49
CA TYR A 47 -8.37 5.96 -10.52
C TYR A 47 -7.01 5.45 -9.98
N GLU A 48 -6.88 5.17 -8.67
CA GLU A 48 -5.65 4.66 -8.04
C GLU A 48 -5.87 3.30 -7.37
N PRO A 49 -4.86 2.43 -7.26
CA PRO A 49 -3.52 2.58 -7.82
C PRO A 49 -3.50 2.32 -9.33
N VAL A 50 -2.55 2.93 -10.03
CA VAL A 50 -2.28 2.60 -11.44
C VAL A 50 -1.30 1.43 -11.47
N ILE A 51 -1.81 0.23 -11.73
CA ILE A 51 -1.01 -1.01 -11.77
C ILE A 51 -0.93 -1.49 -13.22
N PRO A 52 0.27 -1.54 -13.84
CA PRO A 52 0.45 -2.15 -15.15
C PRO A 52 0.00 -3.61 -15.16
N ILE A 53 -0.63 -4.06 -16.24
CA ILE A 53 -1.13 -5.45 -16.34
C ILE A 53 0.01 -6.46 -16.24
N GLU A 54 1.22 -6.11 -16.68
CA GLU A 54 2.43 -6.94 -16.62
C GLU A 54 3.01 -7.12 -15.21
N THR A 55 2.41 -6.49 -14.18
CA THR A 55 2.90 -6.54 -12.80
C THR A 55 2.79 -7.96 -12.24
N THR A 56 3.91 -8.52 -11.77
CA THR A 56 3.97 -9.89 -11.21
C THR A 56 3.95 -9.93 -9.68
N LEU A 57 4.19 -8.79 -9.04
CA LEU A 57 4.15 -8.61 -7.59
C LEU A 57 3.67 -7.19 -7.26
N VAL A 58 2.65 -7.12 -6.41
CA VAL A 58 2.13 -5.88 -5.82
C VAL A 58 2.43 -5.91 -4.33
N ILE A 59 3.04 -4.84 -3.82
CA ILE A 59 3.36 -4.66 -2.40
C ILE A 59 2.62 -3.41 -1.90
N PRO A 60 1.40 -3.56 -1.34
CA PRO A 60 0.79 -2.49 -0.57
C PRO A 60 1.66 -2.15 0.62
N VAL A 61 2.02 -0.88 0.78
CA VAL A 61 2.82 -0.42 1.92
C VAL A 61 1.94 0.42 2.83
N LEU A 62 1.92 0.07 4.12
CA LEU A 62 1.29 0.86 5.18
C LEU A 62 2.29 1.09 6.32
N GLY A 63 2.25 2.26 6.94
CA GLY A 63 2.98 2.52 8.19
C GLY A 63 2.14 2.07 9.38
N VAL A 64 2.72 1.28 10.28
CA VAL A 64 2.05 0.82 11.50
C VAL A 64 1.66 1.97 12.44
N ASP A 65 2.37 3.10 12.32
CA ASP A 65 2.08 4.36 13.02
C ASP A 65 0.75 5.02 12.60
N ALA A 66 0.06 4.49 11.59
CA ALA A 66 -1.33 4.82 11.29
C ALA A 66 -2.32 4.27 12.34
N LEU A 67 -1.99 3.17 13.00
CA LEU A 67 -2.88 2.51 13.95
C LEU A 67 -3.00 3.33 15.24
N GLY A 68 -4.23 3.50 15.72
CA GLY A 68 -4.52 4.31 16.91
C GLY A 68 -4.49 5.81 16.66
N GLN A 69 -4.35 6.28 15.41
CA GLN A 69 -4.47 7.70 15.07
C GLN A 69 -5.93 8.09 14.79
N PRO A 70 -6.35 9.32 15.13
CA PRO A 70 -7.68 9.82 14.80
C PRO A 70 -7.79 10.11 13.30
N LEU A 71 -8.95 9.78 12.72
CA LEU A 71 -9.24 10.04 11.30
C LEU A 71 -9.39 11.54 11.02
N ASP A 72 -8.28 12.16 10.67
CA ASP A 72 -8.15 13.57 10.28
C ASP A 72 -7.08 13.77 9.18
N GLU A 73 -7.00 14.97 8.61
CA GLU A 73 -6.03 15.32 7.58
C GLU A 73 -4.59 15.49 8.10
N VAL A 74 -4.42 15.56 9.44
CA VAL A 74 -3.11 15.63 10.08
C VAL A 74 -2.42 14.28 10.00
N HIS A 75 -3.15 13.19 10.17
CA HIS A 75 -2.59 11.83 10.19
C HIS A 75 -2.79 11.09 8.88
N PHE A 76 -3.90 11.32 8.17
CA PHE A 76 -4.25 10.54 6.99
C PHE A 76 -4.34 11.39 5.73
N HIS A 77 -4.06 10.76 4.60
CA HIS A 77 -4.43 11.31 3.30
C HIS A 77 -5.74 10.64 2.88
N ARG A 78 -6.71 11.42 2.36
CA ARG A 78 -8.00 10.91 1.86
C ARG A 78 -8.86 10.27 2.94
N VAL A 79 -9.15 11.07 3.95
CA VAL A 79 -9.99 10.66 5.09
C VAL A 79 -11.38 10.24 4.60
N GLU A 80 -11.93 10.92 3.61
CA GLU A 80 -13.24 10.61 3.02
C GLU A 80 -13.28 9.19 2.46
N GLU A 81 -12.27 8.80 1.68
CA GLU A 81 -12.18 7.47 1.10
C GLU A 81 -11.98 6.39 2.16
N ILE A 82 -11.26 6.68 3.25
CA ILE A 82 -11.15 5.79 4.42
C ILE A 82 -12.53 5.61 5.05
N CYS A 83 -13.22 6.70 5.38
CA CYS A 83 -14.57 6.67 5.96
C CYS A 83 -15.57 5.92 5.08
N LEU A 84 -15.52 6.10 3.74
CA LEU A 84 -16.39 5.39 2.80
C LEU A 84 -16.15 3.88 2.80
N LEU A 85 -14.91 3.44 2.90
CA LEU A 85 -14.56 2.02 2.88
C LEU A 85 -14.76 1.35 4.25
N THR A 86 -14.56 2.06 5.35
CA THR A 86 -14.62 1.50 6.70
C THR A 86 -15.99 1.68 7.35
N GLY A 87 -16.68 2.78 7.06
CA GLY A 87 -17.88 3.23 7.78
C GLY A 87 -17.55 4.08 9.02
N LEU A 88 -16.26 4.36 9.27
CA LEU A 88 -15.82 5.25 10.35
C LEU A 88 -16.18 6.71 10.05
N ARG A 89 -16.21 7.53 11.11
CA ARG A 89 -16.41 8.97 11.05
C ARG A 89 -15.09 9.68 11.31
N ARG A 90 -15.01 10.95 10.89
CA ARG A 90 -13.89 11.83 11.25
C ARG A 90 -13.74 11.89 12.77
N GLY A 91 -12.51 11.80 13.24
CA GLY A 91 -12.16 11.74 14.66
C GLY A 91 -12.22 10.34 15.29
N ASP A 92 -12.83 9.34 14.65
CA ASP A 92 -12.72 7.96 15.12
C ASP A 92 -11.27 7.47 14.98
N TYR A 93 -10.86 6.52 15.82
CA TYR A 93 -9.51 5.96 15.79
C TYR A 93 -9.40 4.78 14.82
N LEU A 94 -8.36 4.78 13.99
CA LEU A 94 -8.13 3.71 13.03
C LEU A 94 -7.57 2.45 13.71
N ARG A 95 -8.28 1.32 13.62
CA ARG A 95 -7.88 0.04 14.23
C ARG A 95 -7.38 -0.97 13.18
N PRO A 96 -6.71 -2.06 13.58
CA PRO A 96 -6.24 -3.10 12.67
C PRO A 96 -7.33 -3.66 11.74
N GLU A 97 -8.56 -3.88 12.24
CA GLU A 97 -9.67 -4.40 11.44
C GLU A 97 -10.09 -3.43 10.33
N ASP A 98 -10.05 -2.12 10.62
CA ASP A 98 -10.40 -1.07 9.67
C ASP A 98 -9.37 -0.99 8.54
N VAL A 99 -8.08 -1.13 8.87
CA VAL A 99 -6.99 -1.23 7.88
C VAL A 99 -7.13 -2.50 7.05
N ALA A 100 -7.35 -3.65 7.67
CA ALA A 100 -7.54 -4.92 6.97
C ALA A 100 -8.73 -4.85 6.00
N LYS A 101 -9.83 -4.22 6.42
CA LYS A 101 -11.00 -3.99 5.57
C LYS A 101 -10.62 -3.22 4.31
N ILE A 102 -9.85 -2.14 4.41
CA ILE A 102 -9.40 -1.36 3.25
C ILE A 102 -8.43 -2.17 2.38
N LEU A 103 -7.46 -2.87 2.98
CA LEU A 103 -6.46 -3.64 2.26
C LEU A 103 -7.11 -4.73 1.38
N LEU A 104 -8.09 -5.44 1.93
CA LEU A 104 -8.78 -6.56 1.29
C LEU A 104 -9.93 -6.12 0.40
N HIS A 105 -10.35 -4.85 0.46
CA HIS A 105 -11.50 -4.37 -0.31
C HIS A 105 -11.19 -4.32 -1.82
N LYS A 106 -12.15 -4.73 -2.66
CA LYS A 106 -12.04 -4.67 -4.14
C LYS A 106 -11.83 -3.25 -4.68
N LYS A 107 -12.30 -2.23 -3.95
CA LYS A 107 -12.06 -0.81 -4.24
C LYS A 107 -10.87 -0.22 -3.47
N GLY A 108 -10.26 -0.99 -2.57
CA GLY A 108 -9.07 -0.63 -1.81
C GLY A 108 -7.80 -1.16 -2.50
N TYR A 109 -6.89 -1.77 -1.73
CA TYR A 109 -5.57 -2.17 -2.23
C TYR A 109 -5.54 -3.44 -3.09
N GLN A 110 -6.67 -4.12 -3.24
CA GLN A 110 -6.81 -5.19 -4.25
C GLN A 110 -7.28 -4.68 -5.61
N LYS A 111 -7.61 -3.38 -5.73
CA LYS A 111 -8.09 -2.84 -6.99
C LYS A 111 -7.00 -2.83 -8.05
N GLY A 112 -7.34 -3.32 -9.24
CA GLY A 112 -6.44 -3.30 -10.40
C GLY A 112 -5.28 -4.29 -10.32
N VAL A 113 -5.21 -5.12 -9.26
CA VAL A 113 -4.19 -6.16 -9.12
C VAL A 113 -4.46 -7.25 -10.16
N PRO A 114 -3.50 -7.57 -11.05
CA PRO A 114 -3.66 -8.67 -12.01
C PRO A 114 -3.89 -10.00 -11.30
N ALA A 115 -4.75 -10.86 -11.85
CA ALA A 115 -5.12 -12.13 -11.21
C ALA A 115 -3.93 -13.09 -11.00
N PHE A 116 -2.88 -12.96 -11.82
CA PHE A 116 -1.65 -13.74 -11.70
C PHE A 116 -0.58 -13.06 -10.84
N ALA A 117 -0.78 -11.80 -10.45
CA ALA A 117 0.18 -11.08 -9.64
C ALA A 117 0.13 -11.60 -8.21
N ARG A 118 1.30 -11.78 -7.61
CA ARG A 118 1.39 -11.99 -6.16
C ARG A 118 1.02 -10.68 -5.47
N TRP A 119 0.34 -10.77 -4.34
CA TRP A 119 -0.03 -9.62 -3.52
C TRP A 119 0.47 -9.86 -2.11
N ILE A 120 1.44 -9.05 -1.66
CA ILE A 120 2.12 -9.23 -0.38
C ILE A 120 2.20 -7.88 0.34
N PRO A 121 1.35 -7.62 1.34
CA PRO A 121 1.36 -6.35 2.06
C PRO A 121 2.59 -6.24 2.95
N LEU A 122 3.13 -5.02 3.03
CA LEU A 122 4.21 -4.62 3.92
C LEU A 122 3.67 -3.66 4.98
N ILE A 123 3.78 -4.08 6.24
CA ILE A 123 3.58 -3.26 7.43
C ILE A 123 4.95 -2.68 7.81
N ASN A 124 5.13 -1.41 7.49
CA ASN A 124 6.37 -0.66 7.65
C ASN A 124 6.40 0.13 8.98
N LYS A 125 7.58 0.68 9.33
CA LYS A 125 7.84 1.48 10.55
C LYS A 125 7.65 0.69 11.84
N VAL A 126 7.97 -0.60 11.80
CA VAL A 126 7.94 -1.50 12.95
C VAL A 126 9.24 -1.35 13.74
N ASP A 127 9.39 -0.21 14.42
CA ASP A 127 10.63 0.20 15.09
C ASP A 127 10.69 -0.21 16.57
N THR A 128 9.54 -0.50 17.17
CA THR A 128 9.39 -0.79 18.60
C THR A 128 8.60 -2.08 18.85
N LEU A 129 8.74 -2.66 20.05
CA LEU A 129 7.95 -3.83 20.44
C LEU A 129 6.44 -3.55 20.45
N HIS A 130 6.04 -2.33 20.81
CA HIS A 130 4.63 -1.92 20.77
C HIS A 130 4.08 -1.93 19.34
N GLN A 131 4.80 -1.29 18.41
CA GLN A 131 4.46 -1.29 16.99
C GLN A 131 4.48 -2.71 16.41
N ARG A 132 5.43 -3.56 16.82
CA ARG A 132 5.47 -4.97 16.40
C ARG A 132 4.22 -5.72 16.85
N GLY A 133 3.75 -5.49 18.07
CA GLY A 133 2.48 -6.06 18.55
C GLY A 133 1.30 -5.68 17.66
N GLN A 134 1.16 -4.39 17.33
CA GLN A 134 0.10 -3.90 16.44
C GLN A 134 0.23 -4.47 15.00
N ALA A 135 1.46 -4.58 14.50
CA ALA A 135 1.73 -5.15 13.18
C ALA A 135 1.38 -6.64 13.11
N ILE A 136 1.67 -7.40 14.18
CA ILE A 136 1.30 -8.82 14.28
C ILE A 136 -0.23 -8.97 14.31
N GLU A 137 -0.93 -8.17 15.10
CA GLU A 137 -2.39 -8.20 15.16
C GLU A 137 -3.02 -7.99 13.77
N LEU A 138 -2.56 -6.97 13.04
CA LEU A 138 -3.00 -6.75 11.65
C LEU A 138 -2.63 -7.92 10.72
N ALA A 139 -1.40 -8.44 10.83
CA ALA A 139 -0.95 -9.56 10.02
C ALA A 139 -1.80 -10.83 10.26
N GLU A 140 -2.19 -11.11 11.51
CA GLU A 140 -3.07 -12.22 11.83
C GLU A 140 -4.46 -12.08 11.20
N ILE A 141 -5.04 -10.87 11.22
CA ILE A 141 -6.33 -10.60 10.55
C ILE A 141 -6.23 -10.85 9.04
N LEU A 142 -5.15 -10.38 8.41
CA LEU A 142 -4.89 -10.60 6.99
C LEU A 142 -4.72 -12.08 6.66
N LYS A 143 -3.93 -12.82 7.46
CA LYS A 143 -3.72 -14.26 7.26
C LYS A 143 -4.99 -15.07 7.45
N LYS A 144 -5.80 -14.76 8.47
CA LYS A 144 -7.14 -15.37 8.68
C LYS A 144 -8.08 -15.11 7.50
N SER A 145 -7.85 -14.03 6.76
CA SER A 145 -8.61 -13.67 5.55
C SER A 145 -8.05 -14.25 4.25
N GLY A 146 -7.04 -15.15 4.33
CA GLY A 146 -6.48 -15.86 3.18
C GLY A 146 -5.25 -15.19 2.55
N VAL A 147 -4.68 -14.15 3.16
CA VAL A 147 -3.41 -13.57 2.69
C VAL A 147 -2.26 -14.53 3.00
N ALA A 148 -1.55 -14.97 1.96
CA ALA A 148 -0.54 -16.01 2.09
C ALA A 148 0.73 -15.57 2.84
N LYS A 149 1.14 -14.30 2.70
CA LYS A 149 2.33 -13.73 3.32
C LYS A 149 2.11 -12.27 3.69
N VAL A 150 2.63 -11.85 4.84
CA VAL A 150 2.68 -10.44 5.28
C VAL A 150 4.11 -10.09 5.66
N LEU A 151 4.60 -8.95 5.20
CA LEU A 151 5.95 -8.47 5.54
C LEU A 151 5.85 -7.44 6.66
N LEU A 152 6.75 -7.53 7.63
CA LEU A 152 6.95 -6.54 8.68
C LEU A 152 8.36 -6.00 8.58
N GLY A 153 8.55 -4.70 8.75
CA GLY A 153 9.90 -4.14 8.78
C GLY A 153 9.96 -2.65 9.06
N SER A 154 11.18 -2.14 9.05
CA SER A 154 11.46 -0.70 9.11
C SER A 154 12.35 -0.27 7.95
N MET A 155 11.70 0.16 6.87
CA MET A 155 12.34 0.62 5.64
C MET A 155 12.90 2.03 5.85
N GLY A 156 14.10 2.29 5.31
CA GLY A 156 14.82 3.55 5.48
C GLY A 156 15.95 3.47 6.50
N ILE A 157 16.02 2.37 7.26
CA ILE A 157 17.17 1.99 8.09
C ILE A 157 17.99 0.95 7.31
N GLU A 158 19.27 1.22 7.14
CA GLU A 158 20.18 0.30 6.44
C GLU A 158 20.25 -1.06 7.17
N ASN A 159 20.17 -2.15 6.42
CA ASN A 159 20.18 -3.53 6.95
C ASN A 159 19.09 -3.87 7.97
N SER A 160 17.99 -3.12 8.00
CA SER A 160 16.84 -3.45 8.85
C SER A 160 16.22 -4.79 8.44
N PRO A 161 16.00 -5.73 9.38
CA PRO A 161 15.43 -7.03 9.05
C PRO A 161 13.99 -6.90 8.54
N VAL A 162 13.65 -7.75 7.59
CA VAL A 162 12.26 -7.95 7.14
C VAL A 162 11.78 -9.28 7.69
N GLU A 163 10.75 -9.24 8.53
CA GLU A 163 10.07 -10.44 9.04
C GLU A 163 8.97 -10.86 8.05
N VAL A 164 8.88 -12.15 7.77
CA VAL A 164 7.89 -12.74 6.87
C VAL A 164 6.94 -13.60 7.70
N LEU A 165 5.69 -13.20 7.79
CA LEU A 165 4.62 -13.93 8.48
C LEU A 165 3.73 -14.68 7.48
#